data_AF-A0A0K2RKY8-F1
#
_entry.id   AF-A0A0K2RKY8-F1
#
_cell.length_a   1.000
_cell.length_b   1.000
_cell.length_c   1.000
_cell.angle_alpha   90.00
_cell.angle_beta   90.00
_cell.angle_gamma   90.00
#
_symmetry.space_group_name_H-M   'P 1'
#
loop_
_entity.id
_entity.type
_entity.pdbx_description
1 polymer ?
#
loop_
_entity_poly.entity_id
_entity_poly.type
_entity_poly.pdbx_seq_one_letter_code
_entity_poly.pdbx_strand_id
1 'polypeptide(L)' 'MSDEQAAAVIWSVGHPDTYRSLVLDFAWGLDRYRDWVHAALKAALA' A
#
# COMPACT_ATOMS: atom_id res chain seq x y z
N MET A 1 7.14 -6.32 13.95
CA MET A 1 5.99 -5.40 13.94
C MET A 1 4.87 -6.05 14.75
N SER A 2 3.94 -5.31 15.37
CA SER A 2 2.79 -5.94 16.04
C SER A 2 1.65 -6.25 15.06
N ASP A 3 0.75 -7.15 15.44
CA ASP A 3 -0.43 -7.50 14.61
C ASP A 3 -1.32 -6.28 14.33
N GLU A 4 -1.47 -5.38 15.29
CA GLU A 4 -2.23 -4.14 15.15
C GLU A 4 -1.59 -3.21 14.13
N GLN A 5 -0.26 -3.12 14.14
CA GLN A 5 0.50 -2.35 13.15
C GLN A 5 0.40 -3.00 11.76
N ALA A 6 0.45 -4.32 11.66
CA ALA A 6 0.24 -5.05 10.41
C ALA A 6 -1.14 -4.76 9.82
N ALA A 7 -2.19 -4.86 10.65
CA ALA A 7 -3.55 -4.58 10.26
C ALA A 7 -3.73 -3.14 9.76
N ALA A 8 -3.11 -2.17 10.44
CA ALA A 8 -3.13 -0.77 10.01
C ALA A 8 -2.45 -0.58 8.64
N VAL A 9 -1.30 -1.22 8.39
CA VAL A 9 -0.62 -1.13 7.08
C VAL A 9 -1.48 -1.75 5.98
N ILE A 10 -2.05 -2.93 6.20
CA ILE A 10 -2.93 -3.59 5.22
C ILE A 10 -4.12 -2.69 4.89
N TRP A 11 -4.77 -2.14 5.92
CA TRP A 11 -5.88 -1.20 5.75
C TRP A 11 -5.48 0.03 4.94
N SER A 12 -4.39 0.70 5.32
CA SER A 12 -3.93 1.93 4.65
C SER A 12 -3.51 1.68 3.20
N VAL A 13 -2.78 0.60 2.92
CA VAL A 13 -2.28 0.28 1.57
C VAL A 13 -3.41 -0.14 0.63
N GLY A 14 -4.38 -0.90 1.14
CA GLY A 14 -5.55 -1.37 0.38
C GLY A 14 -6.67 -0.34 0.23
N HIS A 15 -6.59 0.81 0.91
CA HIS A 15 -7.66 1.81 0.90
C HIS A 15 -7.83 2.45 -0.49
N PRO A 16 -9.07 2.64 -0.98
CA PRO A 16 -9.32 3.28 -2.29
C PRO A 16 -8.68 4.67 -2.42
N ASP A 17 -8.65 5.45 -1.33
CA ASP A 17 -8.02 6.78 -1.36
C ASP A 17 -6.51 6.71 -1.59
N THR A 18 -5.83 5.67 -1.10
CA THR A 18 -4.41 5.46 -1.36
C THR A 18 -4.16 5.21 -2.84
N TYR A 19 -5.00 4.39 -3.48
CA TYR A 19 -4.95 4.20 -4.94
C TYR A 19 -5.21 5.52 -5.67
N ARG A 20 -6.27 6.24 -5.31
CA ARG A 20 -6.61 7.52 -5.92
C ARG A 20 -5.44 8.50 -5.82
N SER A 21 -4.91 8.72 -4.62
CA SER A 21 -3.83 9.68 -4.41
C SER A 21 -2.58 9.29 -5.18
N LEU A 22 -2.13 8.04 -5.09
CA LEU A 22 -0.86 7.64 -5.71
C LEU A 22 -0.97 7.53 -7.24
N VAL A 23 -2.03 6.90 -7.75
CA VAL A 23 -2.16 6.60 -9.19
C VAL A 23 -2.82 7.73 -9.95
N LEU A 24 -3.90 8.32 -9.42
CA LEU A 24 -4.67 9.33 -10.15
C LEU A 24 -4.14 10.75 -9.88
N ASP A 25 -3.85 11.09 -8.62
CA ASP A 25 -3.45 12.46 -8.27
C ASP A 25 -1.93 12.68 -8.43
N PHE A 26 -1.10 11.69 -8.07
CA PHE A 26 0.36 11.74 -8.20
C PHE A 26 0.91 11.01 -9.43
N ALA A 27 0.03 10.52 -10.31
CA ALA A 27 0.39 9.92 -11.60
C ALA A 27 1.43 8.78 -11.52
N TRP A 28 1.42 7.98 -10.45
CA TRP A 28 2.23 6.76 -10.43
C TRP A 28 1.79 5.81 -11.54
N GLY A 29 2.76 5.23 -12.24
CA GLY A 29 2.50 4.09 -13.13
C GLY A 29 1.95 2.90 -12.34
N LEU A 30 1.06 2.13 -12.98
CA LEU A 30 0.41 0.99 -12.33
C LEU A 30 1.40 -0.08 -11.85
N ASP A 31 2.48 -0.31 -12.60
CA ASP A 31 3.52 -1.28 -12.20
C ASP A 31 4.26 -0.81 -10.95
N ARG A 32 4.62 0.48 -10.89
CA ARG A 32 5.22 1.09 -9.69
C ARG A 32 4.29 0.96 -8.47
N TYR A 33 2.99 1.21 -8.65
CA TYR A 33 2.02 1.08 -7.57
C TYR A 33 1.93 -0.38 -7.08
N ARG A 34 1.85 -1.36 -8.00
CA ARG A 34 1.81 -2.79 -7.67
C ARG A 34 3.05 -3.25 -6.92
N ASP A 35 4.24 -2.86 -7.38
CA ASP A 35 5.50 -3.19 -6.74
C ASP A 35 5.57 -2.62 -5.32
N TRP A 36 5.13 -1.36 -5.16
CA TRP A 36 5.06 -0.72 -3.86
C TRP A 36 4.08 -1.42 -2.91
N VAL A 37 2.87 -1.76 -3.36
CA VAL A 37 1.88 -2.51 -2.56
C VAL A 37 2.47 -3.85 -2.12
N HIS A 38 3.08 -4.59 -3.04
CA HIS A 38 3.68 -5.89 -2.74
C HIS A 38 4.81 -5.76 -1.71
N ALA A 39 5.71 -4.79 -1.88
CA ALA A 39 6.79 -4.53 -0.93
C ALA A 39 6.26 -4.13 0.46
N ALA A 40 5.26 -3.26 0.52
CA ALA A 40 4.65 -2.81 1.77
C ALA A 40 3.97 -3.97 2.53
N LEU A 41 3.20 -4.80 1.83
CA LEU A 41 2.56 -5.98 2.43
C LEU A 41 3.58 -7.01 2.88
N LYS A 42 4.65 -7.25 2.10
CA LYS A 42 5.72 -8.18 2.50
C LYS A 42 6.43 -7.71 3.76
N ALA A 43 6.72 -6.41 3.87
CA ALA A 43 7.30 -5.84 5.09
C ALA A 43 6.34 -5.89 6.28
N ALA A 44 5.04 -5.77 6.02
CA ALA A 44 4.01 -5.83 7.05
C ALA A 44 3.72 -7.25 7.58
N LEU A 45 4.13 -8.28 6.85
CA LEU A 45 3.83 -9.67 7.18
C LEU A 45 5.09 -10.48 7.58
N ALA A 46 6.25 -9.82 7.66
CA ALA A 46 7.53 -10.40 8.06
C ALA A 46 7.76 -10.26 9.57
#